data_AF-A0A183M1Y2-F1
#
_entry.id   AF-A0A183M1Y2-F1
#
_cell.length_a   1.000
_cell.length_b   1.000
_cell.length_c   1.000
_cell.angle_alpha   90.00
_cell.angle_beta   90.00
_cell.angle_gamma   90.00
#
_symmetry.space_group_name_H-M   'P 1'
#
loop_
_entity.id
_entity.type
_entity.pdbx_description
1 polymer ?
#
loop_
_entity_poly.entity_id
_entity_poly.type
_entity_poly.pdbx_seq_one_letter_code
_entity_poly.pdbx_strand_id
1 'polypeptide(L)'
;MPLFNPTFLCTAQLMKNTGTIFANEINPSRAKALLGNCHRMGVTNTVICTENGRKFPNIMSNFDRVLVDAPCSGTGIIAKDPSVKTTKNNDEIRKCVELQKRLLVAAIDSCKVGGYVVYSTCSILVEENENVVNFALRRRKVRLEETKLFGEKGFTA
;
A
#
# COMPACT_ATOMS: atom_id res chain seq x y z
N MET A 1 17.42 -4.86 9.69
CA MET A 1 16.48 -4.08 10.53
C MET A 1 15.09 -4.18 9.90
N PRO A 2 14.05 -4.62 10.61
CA PRO A 2 12.71 -4.67 10.03
C PRO A 2 12.26 -3.21 9.81
N LEU A 3 12.00 -2.86 8.56
CA LEU A 3 11.37 -1.60 8.17
C LEU A 3 10.10 -1.42 9.02
N PHE A 4 10.14 -0.47 9.95
CA PHE A 4 8.94 0.08 10.57
C PHE A 4 8.07 0.56 9.41
N ASN A 5 6.91 -0.06 9.20
CA ASN A 5 5.89 0.50 8.35
C ASN A 5 4.92 1.27 9.27
N PRO A 6 5.15 2.58 9.53
CA PRO A 6 4.37 3.35 10.50
C PRO A 6 2.94 3.63 10.04
N THR A 7 2.62 3.29 8.80
CA THR A 7 1.43 3.74 8.10
C THR A 7 0.14 3.37 8.83
N PHE A 8 0.04 2.15 9.37
CA PHE A 8 -1.15 1.70 10.10
C PHE A 8 -1.35 2.41 11.45
N LEU A 9 -0.26 2.75 12.13
CA LEU A 9 -0.29 3.39 13.45
C LEU A 9 -0.75 4.84 13.34
N CYS A 10 -0.27 5.55 12.31
CA CYS A 10 -0.75 6.88 11.99
C CYS A 10 -2.25 6.87 11.70
N THR A 11 -2.76 5.88 10.96
CA THR A 11 -4.20 5.73 10.70
C THR A 11 -4.99 5.53 12.00
N ALA A 12 -4.53 4.65 12.89
CA ALA A 12 -5.18 4.43 14.19
C ALA A 12 -5.22 5.69 15.05
N GLN A 13 -4.13 6.46 15.07
CA GLN A 13 -4.06 7.74 15.78
C GLN A 13 -5.05 8.76 15.22
N LEU A 14 -5.12 8.91 13.89
CA LEU A 14 -6.07 9.82 13.23
C LEU A 14 -7.52 9.43 13.51
N MET A 15 -7.80 8.14 13.61
CA MET A 15 -9.12 7.60 13.98
C MET A 15 -9.40 7.67 15.48
N LYS A 16 -8.43 8.06 16.32
CA LYS A 16 -8.55 8.12 17.79
C LYS A 16 -9.10 6.81 18.39
N ASN A 17 -8.61 5.66 17.92
CA ASN A 17 -9.10 4.33 18.32
C ASN A 17 -10.60 4.08 18.07
N THR A 18 -11.24 4.81 17.15
CA THR A 18 -12.63 4.56 16.73
C THR A 18 -12.68 3.77 15.41
N GLY A 19 -13.80 3.12 15.12
CA GLY A 19 -13.95 2.26 13.94
C GLY A 19 -13.11 0.99 14.00
N THR A 20 -12.79 0.42 12.84
CA THR A 20 -11.99 -0.81 12.72
C THR A 20 -10.98 -0.67 11.60
N ILE A 21 -9.72 -1.02 11.88
CA ILE A 21 -8.62 -1.07 10.90
C ILE A 21 -8.23 -2.52 10.69
N PHE A 22 -8.15 -2.95 9.44
CA PHE A 22 -7.58 -4.24 9.07
C PHE A 22 -6.16 -4.03 8.55
N ALA A 23 -5.18 -4.49 9.31
CA ALA A 23 -3.76 -4.41 8.96
C ALA A 23 -3.29 -5.79 8.46
N ASN A 24 -3.17 -5.93 7.14
CA ASN A 24 -2.71 -7.16 6.53
C ASN A 24 -1.20 -7.15 6.28
N GLU A 25 -0.49 -8.13 6.81
CA GLU A 25 0.95 -8.30 6.62
C GLU A 25 1.24 -9.77 6.28
N ILE A 26 1.72 -10.04 5.06
CA ILE A 26 1.92 -11.41 4.57
C ILE A 26 3.03 -12.16 5.32
N ASN A 27 3.99 -11.46 5.93
CA ASN A 27 5.09 -12.06 6.68
C ASN A 27 4.71 -12.19 8.17
N PRO A 28 4.57 -13.43 8.71
CA PRO A 28 4.16 -13.64 10.09
C PRO A 28 5.11 -13.00 11.13
N SER A 29 6.41 -12.93 10.83
CA SER A 29 7.39 -12.31 11.73
C SER A 29 7.16 -10.80 11.83
N ARG A 30 6.88 -10.14 10.69
CA ARG A 30 6.53 -8.72 10.67
C ARG A 30 5.16 -8.47 11.30
N ALA A 31 4.19 -9.37 11.11
CA ALA A 31 2.89 -9.29 11.76
C ALA A 31 3.01 -9.33 13.30
N LYS A 32 3.88 -10.19 13.85
CA LYS A 32 4.19 -10.21 15.29
C LYS A 32 4.80 -8.90 15.78
N ALA A 33 5.74 -8.33 15.01
CA ALA A 33 6.34 -7.03 15.34
C ALA A 33 5.28 -5.91 15.31
N LEU A 34 4.37 -5.94 14.33
CA LEU A 34 3.24 -5.03 14.23
C LEU A 34 2.32 -5.14 15.46
N LEU A 35 1.99 -6.35 15.88
CA LEU A 35 1.19 -6.59 17.09
C LEU A 35 1.84 -5.99 18.33
N GLY A 36 3.14 -6.22 18.52
CA GLY A 36 3.90 -5.63 19.62
C GLY A 36 3.91 -4.09 19.57
N ASN A 37 4.00 -3.51 18.38
CA ASN A 37 3.92 -2.07 18.18
C ASN A 37 2.53 -1.52 18.51
N CYS A 38 1.46 -2.16 18.05
CA CYS A 38 0.08 -1.78 18.37
C CYS A 38 -0.16 -1.79 19.88
N HIS A 39 0.26 -2.84 20.57
CA HIS A 39 0.18 -2.91 22.04
C HIS A 39 0.97 -1.79 22.72
N ARG A 40 2.21 -1.55 22.29
CA ARG A 40 3.07 -0.51 22.88
C ARG A 40 2.50 0.89 22.69
N MET A 41 1.77 1.15 21.60
CA MET A 41 1.15 2.45 21.30
C MET A 41 -0.31 2.57 21.75
N GLY A 42 -0.86 1.56 22.43
CA GLY A 42 -2.25 1.60 22.91
C GLY A 42 -3.28 1.61 21.78
N VAL A 43 -2.96 1.02 20.64
CA VAL A 43 -3.87 0.88 19.51
C VAL A 43 -4.82 -0.27 19.77
N THR A 44 -6.13 0.00 19.84
CA THR A 44 -7.15 -0.99 20.22
C THR A 44 -8.12 -1.33 19.10
N ASN A 45 -8.18 -0.51 18.05
CA ASN A 45 -9.14 -0.64 16.94
C ASN A 45 -8.56 -1.36 15.71
N THR A 46 -7.47 -2.12 15.86
CA THR A 46 -6.77 -2.76 14.73
C THR A 46 -6.81 -4.28 14.83
N VAL A 47 -7.26 -4.91 13.76
CA VAL A 47 -7.20 -6.37 13.54
C VAL A 47 -6.01 -6.65 12.62
N ILE A 48 -5.12 -7.54 13.06
CA ILE A 48 -3.93 -7.93 12.28
C ILE A 48 -4.22 -9.25 11.56
N CYS A 49 -4.03 -9.27 10.25
CA CYS A 49 -4.26 -10.43 9.40
C CYS A 49 -2.98 -10.82 8.65
N THR A 50 -2.84 -12.11 8.34
CA THR A 50 -1.68 -12.65 7.61
C THR A 50 -2.15 -13.35 6.34
N GLU A 51 -2.63 -12.58 5.37
CA GLU A 51 -3.23 -13.12 4.14
C GLU A 51 -2.56 -12.58 2.88
N ASN A 52 -2.76 -13.30 1.77
CA ASN A 52 -2.34 -12.80 0.47
C ASN A 52 -3.26 -11.66 0.03
N GLY A 53 -2.75 -10.42 0.00
CA GLY A 53 -3.52 -9.23 -0.36
C GLY A 53 -4.20 -9.30 -1.73
N ARG A 54 -3.73 -10.15 -2.65
CA ARG A 54 -4.39 -10.37 -3.96
C ARG A 54 -5.71 -11.13 -3.87
N LYS A 55 -5.92 -11.88 -2.79
CA LYS A 55 -7.14 -12.66 -2.52
C LYS A 55 -8.10 -11.96 -1.57
N PHE A 56 -7.72 -10.79 -1.06
CA PHE A 56 -8.48 -10.06 -0.07
C PHE A 56 -9.95 -9.78 -0.47
N PRO A 57 -10.29 -9.44 -1.74
CA PRO A 57 -11.69 -9.27 -2.16
C PRO A 57 -12.60 -10.47 -1.87
N ASN A 58 -12.05 -11.68 -1.86
CA ASN A 58 -12.80 -12.92 -1.61
C ASN A 58 -12.95 -13.21 -0.12
N ILE A 59 -12.13 -12.57 0.72
CA ILE A 59 -12.11 -12.75 2.18
C ILE A 59 -12.99 -11.68 2.82
N MET A 60 -12.79 -10.42 2.42
CA MET A 60 -13.46 -9.27 2.99
C MET A 60 -13.59 -8.16 1.94
N SER A 61 -14.75 -7.53 1.90
CA SER A 61 -15.08 -6.44 0.99
C SER A 61 -15.89 -5.37 1.71
N ASN A 62 -16.27 -4.31 1.00
CA ASN A 62 -17.01 -3.16 1.50
C ASN A 62 -16.24 -2.26 2.49
N PHE A 63 -14.92 -2.11 2.29
CA PHE A 63 -14.16 -1.11 3.04
C PHE A 63 -14.53 0.31 2.63
N ASP A 64 -14.65 1.22 3.61
CA ASP A 64 -14.84 2.65 3.35
C ASP A 64 -13.60 3.29 2.71
N ARG A 65 -12.43 2.87 3.16
CA ARG A 65 -11.13 3.36 2.73
C ARG A 65 -10.12 2.21 2.70
N VAL A 66 -9.33 2.15 1.65
CA VAL A 66 -8.27 1.15 1.49
C VAL A 66 -6.95 1.85 1.21
N LEU A 67 -5.91 1.47 1.94
CA LEU A 67 -4.56 1.97 1.74
C LEU A 67 -3.66 0.83 1.26
N VAL A 68 -3.10 1.00 0.08
CA VAL A 68 -2.16 0.07 -0.54
C VAL A 68 -0.78 0.70 -0.48
N ASP A 69 -0.03 0.32 0.55
CA ASP A 69 1.41 0.57 0.59
C ASP A 69 2.12 -0.60 -0.11
N ALA A 70 2.48 -0.38 -1.39
CA ALA A 70 2.87 -1.46 -2.26
C ALA A 70 4.39 -1.73 -2.19
N PRO A 71 4.82 -3.02 -2.21
CA PRO A 71 6.24 -3.34 -2.27
C PRO A 71 6.85 -2.82 -3.57
N CYS A 72 7.85 -1.94 -3.45
CA CYS A 72 8.49 -1.21 -4.54
C CYS A 72 9.95 -1.62 -4.77
N SER A 73 10.49 -1.27 -5.93
CA SER A 73 11.92 -1.31 -6.21
C SER A 73 12.72 -0.40 -5.26
N GLY A 74 12.09 0.60 -4.64
CA GLY A 74 12.76 1.47 -3.67
C GLY A 74 13.86 2.33 -4.28
N THR A 75 13.83 2.58 -5.58
CA THR A 75 14.75 3.50 -6.26
C THR A 75 14.73 4.91 -5.64
N GLY A 76 13.65 5.32 -4.98
CA GLY A 76 13.55 6.58 -4.25
C GLY A 76 14.27 6.59 -2.89
N ILE A 77 14.67 5.43 -2.35
CA ILE A 77 15.40 5.33 -1.07
C ILE A 77 16.90 5.05 -1.26
N ILE A 78 17.45 5.20 -2.47
CA ILE A 78 18.87 5.03 -2.77
C ILE A 78 19.77 5.85 -1.84
N ALA A 79 19.33 7.03 -1.43
CA ALA A 79 20.06 7.88 -0.48
C ALA A 79 20.15 7.29 0.94
N LYS A 80 19.17 6.45 1.32
CA LYS A 80 19.13 5.77 2.64
C LYS A 80 19.72 4.35 2.59
N ASP A 81 19.59 3.66 1.46
CA ASP A 81 20.15 2.32 1.25
C ASP A 81 20.82 2.22 -0.13
N PRO A 82 22.16 2.40 -0.21
CA PRO A 82 22.92 2.33 -1.45
C PRO A 82 22.88 0.95 -2.12
N SER A 83 22.56 -0.12 -1.38
CA SER A 83 22.50 -1.49 -1.93
C SER A 83 21.37 -1.67 -2.95
N VAL A 84 20.39 -0.76 -2.95
CA VAL A 84 19.30 -0.74 -3.93
C VAL A 84 19.81 -0.51 -5.36
N LYS A 85 20.95 0.20 -5.53
CA LYS A 85 21.56 0.42 -6.85
C LYS A 85 22.11 -0.85 -7.49
N THR A 86 22.59 -1.79 -6.70
CA THR A 86 23.32 -2.97 -7.19
C THR A 86 22.50 -4.25 -7.19
N THR A 87 21.39 -4.28 -6.44
CA THR A 87 20.65 -5.53 -6.19
C THR A 87 19.53 -5.80 -7.19
N LYS A 88 18.98 -4.78 -7.86
CA LYS A 88 17.70 -4.93 -8.60
C LYS A 88 17.87 -5.01 -10.10
N ASN A 89 17.54 -6.18 -10.65
CA ASN A 89 17.48 -6.43 -12.09
C ASN A 89 16.15 -5.95 -12.67
N ASN A 90 16.14 -5.61 -13.97
CA ASN A 90 14.93 -5.20 -14.71
C ASN A 90 13.77 -6.21 -14.58
N ASP A 91 14.07 -7.50 -14.48
CA ASP A 91 13.06 -8.54 -14.31
C ASP A 91 12.39 -8.53 -12.94
N GLU A 92 13.10 -8.11 -11.89
CA GLU A 92 12.52 -7.95 -10.56
C GLU A 92 11.58 -6.75 -10.51
N ILE A 93 11.95 -5.65 -11.18
CA ILE A 93 11.10 -4.47 -11.32
C ILE A 93 9.80 -4.86 -12.02
N ARG A 94 9.87 -5.61 -13.14
CA ARG A 94 8.68 -6.11 -13.84
C ARG A 94 7.78 -6.97 -12.95
N LYS A 95 8.36 -7.86 -12.15
CA LYS A 95 7.60 -8.69 -11.18
C LYS A 95 6.93 -7.82 -10.11
N CYS A 96 7.61 -6.79 -9.61
CA CYS A 96 7.05 -5.84 -8.66
C CYS A 96 5.88 -5.06 -9.26
N VAL A 97 6.03 -4.52 -10.47
CA VAL A 97 4.97 -3.81 -11.20
C VAL A 97 3.74 -4.70 -11.39
N GLU A 98 3.91 -5.96 -11.78
CA GLU A 98 2.79 -6.90 -11.95
C GLU A 98 2.11 -7.19 -10.60
N LEU A 99 2.88 -7.36 -9.52
CA LEU A 99 2.33 -7.53 -8.18
C LEU A 99 1.54 -6.30 -7.74
N GLN A 100 2.09 -5.09 -7.93
CA GLN A 100 1.46 -3.81 -7.60
C GLN A 100 0.13 -3.62 -8.34
N LYS A 101 0.10 -3.90 -9.66
CA LYS A 101 -1.12 -3.88 -10.48
C LYS A 101 -2.20 -4.77 -9.90
N ARG A 102 -1.85 -6.00 -9.50
CA ARG A 102 -2.81 -6.96 -8.94
C ARG A 102 -3.29 -6.56 -7.55
N LEU A 103 -2.41 -6.00 -6.72
CA LEU A 103 -2.78 -5.49 -5.39
C LEU A 103 -3.71 -4.28 -5.50
N LEU A 104 -3.45 -3.35 -6.42
CA LEU A 104 -4.30 -2.19 -6.63
C LEU A 104 -5.69 -2.57 -7.14
N VAL A 105 -5.78 -3.51 -8.09
CA VAL A 105 -7.07 -4.03 -8.56
C VAL A 105 -7.83 -4.71 -7.42
N ALA A 106 -7.16 -5.54 -6.62
CA ALA A 106 -7.77 -6.17 -5.45
C ALA A 106 -8.25 -5.15 -4.41
N ALA A 107 -7.49 -4.08 -4.18
CA ALA A 107 -7.90 -3.01 -3.27
C ALA A 107 -9.16 -2.27 -3.76
N ILE A 108 -9.23 -1.98 -5.06
CA ILE A 108 -10.43 -1.39 -5.68
C ILE A 108 -11.63 -2.32 -5.53
N ASP A 109 -11.45 -3.62 -5.81
CA ASP A 109 -12.53 -4.62 -5.72
C ASP A 109 -12.98 -4.87 -4.26
N SER A 110 -12.14 -4.59 -3.27
CA SER A 110 -12.47 -4.69 -1.84
C SER A 110 -13.14 -3.42 -1.30
N CYS A 111 -13.02 -2.30 -2.02
CA CYS A 111 -13.54 -1.01 -1.61
C CYS A 111 -15.02 -0.86 -2.00
N LYS A 112 -15.82 -0.25 -1.14
CA LYS A 112 -17.23 0.02 -1.47
C LYS A 112 -17.35 1.09 -2.56
N VAL A 113 -18.48 1.11 -3.25
CA VAL A 113 -18.79 2.20 -4.20
C VAL A 113 -18.84 3.54 -3.45
N GLY A 114 -18.09 4.53 -3.94
CA GLY A 114 -17.92 5.83 -3.28
C GLY A 114 -16.88 5.84 -2.14
N GLY A 115 -16.21 4.72 -1.88
CA GLY A 115 -15.05 4.66 -1.00
C GLY A 115 -13.78 5.21 -1.67
N TYR A 116 -12.72 5.34 -0.87
CA TYR A 116 -11.44 5.88 -1.33
C TYR A 116 -10.34 4.82 -1.29
N VAL A 117 -9.57 4.71 -2.36
CA VAL A 117 -8.36 3.87 -2.41
C VAL A 117 -7.15 4.78 -2.56
N VAL A 118 -6.20 4.65 -1.64
CA VAL A 118 -4.91 5.34 -1.70
C VAL A 118 -3.86 4.31 -2.07
N TYR A 119 -3.13 4.59 -3.15
CA TYR A 119 -1.97 3.80 -3.58
C TYR A 119 -0.72 4.63 -3.33
N SER A 120 0.25 4.06 -2.62
CA SER A 120 1.53 4.71 -2.34
C SER A 120 2.69 3.76 -2.58
N THR A 121 3.80 4.31 -3.08
CA THR A 121 5.06 3.60 -3.21
C THR A 121 6.22 4.48 -2.75
N CYS A 122 7.38 3.84 -2.59
CA CYS A 122 8.66 4.45 -2.30
C CYS A 122 9.57 4.59 -3.55
N SER A 123 9.00 4.39 -4.74
CA SER A 123 9.74 4.41 -6.02
C SER A 123 9.51 5.71 -6.77
N ILE A 124 10.50 6.12 -7.56
CA ILE A 124 10.39 7.26 -8.49
C ILE A 124 10.15 6.81 -9.94
N LEU A 125 10.06 5.51 -10.19
CA LEU A 125 9.91 4.97 -11.54
C LEU A 125 8.46 5.10 -12.02
N VAL A 126 8.29 5.59 -13.25
CA VAL A 126 6.99 5.75 -13.90
C VAL A 126 6.29 4.39 -14.09
N GLU A 127 7.06 3.32 -14.27
CA GLU A 127 6.54 1.96 -14.41
C GLU A 127 5.84 1.44 -13.15
N GLU A 128 6.25 1.89 -11.96
CA GLU A 128 5.69 1.48 -10.66
C GLU A 128 4.59 2.43 -10.15
N ASN A 129 4.52 3.64 -10.69
CA ASN A 129 3.57 4.67 -10.30
C ASN A 129 2.52 4.87 -11.40
N GLU A 130 2.71 5.83 -12.30
CA GLU A 130 1.70 6.27 -13.27
C GLU A 130 1.23 5.13 -14.19
N ASN A 131 2.10 4.20 -14.56
CA ASN A 131 1.73 3.03 -15.36
C ASN A 131 0.78 2.09 -14.59
N VAL A 132 1.02 1.86 -13.29
CA VAL A 132 0.16 1.02 -12.44
C VAL A 132 -1.21 1.65 -12.26
N VAL A 133 -1.24 2.97 -12.03
CA VAL A 133 -2.50 3.72 -11.89
C VAL A 133 -3.28 3.74 -13.20
N ASN A 134 -2.63 4.03 -14.33
CA ASN A 134 -3.26 4.00 -15.65
C ASN A 134 -3.83 2.62 -15.99
N PHE A 135 -3.14 1.55 -15.61
CA PHE A 135 -3.64 0.19 -15.77
C PHE A 135 -4.95 -0.03 -14.98
N ALA A 136 -5.01 0.43 -13.73
CA ALA A 136 -6.20 0.31 -12.90
C ALA A 136 -7.39 1.13 -13.45
N LEU A 137 -7.14 2.36 -13.89
CA LEU A 137 -8.14 3.23 -14.52
C LEU A 137 -8.78 2.60 -15.77
N ARG A 138 -8.00 1.89 -16.59
CA ARG A 138 -8.52 1.20 -17.79
C ARG A 138 -9.34 -0.05 -17.46
N ARG A 139 -9.10 -0.70 -16.31
CA ARG A 139 -9.74 -1.97 -15.94
C ARG A 139 -10.98 -1.83 -15.05
N ARG A 140 -11.12 -0.71 -14.35
CA ARG A 140 -12.17 -0.48 -13.34
C ARG A 140 -12.75 0.92 -13.50
N LYS A 141 -14.03 1.07 -13.14
CA LYS A 141 -14.71 2.37 -13.12
C LYS A 141 -14.30 3.15 -11.87
N VAL A 142 -13.11 3.74 -11.91
CA VAL A 142 -12.56 4.56 -10.83
C VAL A 142 -12.20 5.94 -11.36
N ARG A 143 -12.23 6.94 -10.47
CA ARG A 143 -11.86 8.33 -10.77
C ARG A 143 -10.65 8.70 -9.92
N LEU A 144 -9.69 9.40 -10.53
CA LEU A 144 -8.61 10.03 -9.77
C LEU A 144 -9.13 11.27 -9.08
N GLU A 145 -8.86 11.37 -7.79
CA GLU A 145 -9.12 12.55 -6.97
C GLU A 145 -7.81 13.29 -6.76
N GLU A 146 -7.85 14.61 -6.84
CA GLU A 146 -6.67 15.45 -6.63
C GLU A 146 -6.26 15.42 -5.16
N THR A 147 -5.03 15.00 -4.89
CA THR A 147 -4.45 15.09 -3.56
C THR A 147 -4.03 16.54 -3.30
N LYS A 148 -4.69 17.21 -2.34
CA LYS A 148 -4.32 18.56 -1.87
C LYS A 148 -3.03 18.56 -1.02
N LEU A 149 -2.03 17.82 -1.46
CA LEU A 149 -0.73 17.70 -0.82
C LEU A 149 0.30 18.52 -1.60
N PHE A 150 1.32 19.01 -0.91
CA PHE A 150 2.43 19.70 -1.55
C PHE A 150 3.23 18.73 -2.43
N GLY A 151 3.48 19.10 -3.69
CA GLY A 151 4.26 18.28 -4.63
C GLY A 151 4.20 18.80 -6.05
N GLU A 152 4.95 18.15 -6.94
CA GLU A 152 4.89 18.38 -8.38
C GLU A 152 3.79 17.53 -9.02
N LYS A 153 3.31 17.97 -10.19
CA LYS A 153 2.32 17.22 -10.96
C LYS A 153 2.96 15.95 -11.51
N GLY A 154 2.27 14.81 -11.37
CA GLY A 154 2.70 13.53 -11.92
C GLY A 154 2.74 13.54 -13.45
N PHE A 155 3.48 12.60 -14.03
CA PHE A 155 3.60 12.52 -15.48
C PHE A 155 2.28 12.08 -16.12
N THR A 156 1.73 12.90 -17.00
CA THR A 156 0.55 12.56 -17.81
C THR A 156 1.00 12.03 -19.16
N ALA A 157 0.45 10.89 -19.59
CA ALA A 157 0.59 10.37 -20.94
C ALA A 157 -0.51 10.92 -21.86
#